data_AF-A0A1R3H3G9-F1
#
_entry.id   AF-A0A1R3H3G9-F1
#
_cell.length_a   1.000
_cell.length_b   1.000
_cell.length_c   1.000
_cell.angle_alpha   90.00
_cell.angle_beta   90.00
_cell.angle_gamma   90.00
#
_symmetry.space_group_name_H-M   'P 1'
#
loop_
_entity.id
_entity.type
_entity.pdbx_description
1 polymer ?
#
loop_
_entity_poly.entity_id
_entity_poly.type
_entity_poly.pdbx_seq_one_letter_code
_entity_poly.pdbx_strand_id
1 'polypeptide(L)'
;MEGTSTEQRPVYKFEQYDSVSGTKDFNYHKFGKTAKVTNKEAIKSIMKEWKILRKHLPESIFVRVYEERVDLMRAVIIGAQGTPYHNGLFFFDISFPNDYPNTPPSVHYHSYGLRLNPNLYWNGYVCLSLLNTWNYCEETEKWNPAESTILQVLVSI
;
A
#
# COMPACT_ATOMS: atom_id res chain seq x y z
N MET A 1 42.22 -5.90 30.78
CA MET A 1 41.64 -4.63 30.28
C MET A 1 40.92 -4.97 29.00
N GLU A 2 39.59 -4.90 29.05
CA GLU A 2 38.66 -5.17 27.95
C GLU A 2 38.89 -4.18 26.80
N GLY A 3 38.69 -4.65 25.57
CA GLY A 3 38.93 -3.86 24.35
C GLY A 3 38.09 -4.35 23.17
N THR A 4 36.77 -4.28 23.34
CA THR A 4 35.71 -4.10 22.33
C THR A 4 35.84 -4.84 20.99
N SER A 5 35.18 -6.00 20.90
CA SER A 5 34.70 -6.55 19.63
C SER A 5 33.63 -5.63 19.04
N THR A 6 33.93 -4.97 17.93
CA THR A 6 32.96 -4.22 17.11
C THR A 6 31.99 -5.21 16.48
N GLU A 7 30.89 -5.49 17.16
CA GLU A 7 29.76 -6.22 16.61
C GLU A 7 29.14 -5.36 15.50
N GLN A 8 29.46 -5.66 14.24
CA GLN A 8 28.83 -5.00 13.10
C GLN A 8 27.34 -5.33 13.14
N ARG A 9 26.52 -4.34 13.50
CA ARG A 9 25.07 -4.47 13.39
C ARG A 9 24.73 -4.89 11.96
N PRO A 10 23.94 -5.95 11.75
CA PRO A 10 23.55 -6.34 10.41
C PRO A 10 22.89 -5.15 9.72
N VAL A 11 23.44 -4.73 8.58
CA VAL A 11 22.81 -3.75 7.71
C VAL A 11 21.65 -4.47 7.04
N TYR A 12 20.45 -4.29 7.58
CA TYR A 12 19.25 -4.80 6.94
C TYR A 12 18.99 -3.97 5.68
N LYS A 13 19.20 -4.59 4.52
CA LYS A 13 18.80 -3.99 3.25
C LYS A 13 17.28 -4.08 3.15
N PHE A 14 16.62 -2.94 3.11
CA PHE A 14 15.17 -2.87 2.93
C PHE A 14 14.88 -2.82 1.43
N GLU A 15 14.29 -3.90 0.90
CA GLU A 15 13.92 -3.98 -0.51
C GLU A 15 12.67 -3.13 -0.77
N GLN A 16 12.61 -2.45 -1.92
CA GLN A 16 11.43 -1.68 -2.33
C GLN A 16 10.21 -2.54 -2.55
N TYR A 17 10.41 -3.78 -2.99
CA TYR A 17 9.37 -4.79 -3.07
C TYR A 17 9.77 -5.98 -2.22
N ASP A 18 8.97 -6.29 -1.22
CA ASP A 18 9.20 -7.39 -0.29
C ASP A 18 7.99 -8.36 -0.28
N SER A 19 8.27 -9.65 -0.19
CA SER A 19 7.27 -10.72 -0.09
C SER A 19 7.53 -11.50 1.18
N VAL A 20 6.58 -11.47 2.11
CA VAL A 20 6.75 -12.09 3.43
C VAL A 20 5.73 -13.18 3.69
N SER A 21 6.15 -14.18 4.47
CA SER A 21 5.27 -15.23 4.98
C SER A 21 4.51 -14.75 6.22
N GLY A 22 3.22 -15.13 6.33
CA GLY A 22 2.33 -14.77 7.43
C GLY A 22 1.79 -13.34 7.39
N THR A 23 0.71 -13.07 8.14
CA THR A 23 0.00 -11.76 8.12
C THR A 23 -0.10 -11.09 9.49
N LYS A 24 0.87 -11.34 10.38
CA LYS A 24 0.81 -10.87 11.79
C LYS A 24 0.63 -9.36 11.89
N ASP A 25 1.25 -8.61 10.98
CA ASP A 25 1.21 -7.15 10.87
C ASP A 25 -0.20 -6.59 10.59
N PHE A 26 -1.14 -7.45 10.16
CA PHE A 26 -2.53 -7.12 9.84
C PHE A 26 -3.53 -7.63 10.86
N ASN A 27 -3.14 -8.48 11.82
CA ASN A 27 -4.07 -9.16 12.73
C ASN A 27 -4.94 -8.21 13.57
N TYR A 28 -4.44 -7.02 13.90
CA TYR A 28 -5.14 -6.00 14.67
C TYR A 28 -5.76 -4.91 13.78
N HIS A 29 -5.54 -4.99 12.47
CA HIS A 29 -6.02 -4.03 11.49
C HIS A 29 -7.35 -4.47 10.87
N LYS A 30 -8.19 -3.52 10.42
CA LYS A 30 -9.54 -3.80 9.89
C LYS A 30 -9.54 -4.82 8.74
N PHE A 31 -8.47 -4.88 7.96
CA PHE A 31 -8.32 -5.82 6.85
C PHE A 31 -7.84 -7.21 7.26
N GLY A 32 -7.24 -7.39 8.45
CA GLY A 32 -6.83 -8.73 8.90
C GLY A 32 -8.01 -9.70 9.09
N LYS A 33 -9.20 -9.15 9.35
CA LYS A 33 -10.44 -9.91 9.55
C LYS A 33 -11.26 -10.09 8.27
N THR A 34 -10.85 -9.53 7.13
CA THR A 34 -11.58 -9.71 5.87
C THR A 34 -11.43 -11.13 5.37
N ALA A 35 -12.49 -11.63 4.72
CA ALA A 35 -12.45 -12.93 4.05
C ALA A 35 -11.36 -12.92 2.97
N LYS A 36 -10.65 -14.05 2.83
CA LYS A 36 -9.65 -14.22 1.78
C LYS A 36 -10.35 -14.16 0.41
N VAL A 37 -9.70 -13.53 -0.57
CA VAL A 37 -10.11 -13.63 -1.98
C VAL A 37 -9.96 -15.08 -2.45
N THR A 38 -11.01 -15.63 -3.04
CA THR A 38 -11.07 -16.99 -3.59
C THR A 38 -11.31 -17.01 -5.09
N ASN A 39 -11.78 -15.91 -5.66
CA ASN A 39 -11.99 -15.74 -7.09
C ASN A 39 -10.65 -15.81 -7.85
N LYS A 40 -10.56 -16.72 -8.82
CA LYS A 40 -9.33 -16.98 -9.57
C LYS A 40 -8.95 -15.84 -10.50
N GLU A 41 -9.94 -15.20 -11.13
CA GLU A 41 -9.76 -14.04 -12.00
C GLU A 41 -9.22 -12.85 -11.20
N ALA A 42 -9.76 -12.62 -10.00
CA ALA A 42 -9.27 -11.59 -9.08
C ALA A 42 -7.83 -11.85 -8.65
N ILE A 43 -7.51 -13.07 -8.21
CA ILE A 43 -6.14 -13.47 -7.87
C ILE A 43 -5.21 -13.27 -9.07
N LYS A 44 -5.62 -13.67 -10.28
CA LYS A 44 -4.82 -13.49 -11.49
C LYS A 44 -4.55 -12.02 -11.78
N SER A 45 -5.54 -11.14 -11.57
CA SER A 45 -5.40 -9.70 -11.75
C SER A 45 -4.46 -9.10 -10.71
N ILE A 46 -4.60 -9.46 -9.43
CA ILE A 46 -3.69 -9.04 -8.36
C ILE A 46 -2.24 -9.49 -8.63
N MET A 47 -2.05 -10.72 -9.13
CA MET A 47 -0.73 -11.21 -9.52
C MET A 47 -0.11 -10.43 -10.70
N LYS A 48 -0.92 -9.78 -11.54
CA LYS A 48 -0.40 -8.85 -12.56
C LYS A 48 0.09 -7.56 -11.91
N GLU A 49 -0.62 -7.02 -10.92
CA GLU A 49 -0.18 -5.84 -10.15
C GLU A 49 1.19 -6.06 -9.52
N TRP A 50 1.45 -7.24 -8.94
CA TRP A 50 2.77 -7.59 -8.39
C TRP A 50 3.90 -7.53 -9.42
N LYS A 51 3.63 -7.92 -10.66
CA LYS A 51 4.61 -7.83 -11.74
C LYS A 51 4.90 -6.39 -12.14
N ILE A 52 3.88 -5.53 -12.10
CA ILE A 52 4.02 -4.09 -12.39
C ILE A 52 4.82 -3.42 -11.28
N LEU A 53 4.45 -3.63 -10.02
CA LEU A 53 5.11 -3.04 -8.86
C LEU A 53 6.60 -3.42 -8.79
N ARG A 54 6.94 -4.70 -9.01
CA ARG A 54 8.35 -5.14 -9.02
C ARG A 54 9.24 -4.42 -10.04
N LYS A 55 8.66 -3.86 -11.11
CA LYS A 55 9.41 -3.25 -12.21
C LYS A 55 9.37 -1.72 -12.22
N HIS A 56 8.28 -1.15 -11.72
CA HIS A 56 7.94 0.25 -11.95
C HIS A 56 7.68 1.04 -10.66
N LEU A 57 8.03 0.49 -9.50
CA LEU A 57 7.95 1.21 -8.23
C LEU A 57 8.90 2.42 -8.23
N PRO A 58 8.41 3.64 -7.91
CA PRO A 58 9.26 4.80 -7.67
C PRO A 58 10.15 4.60 -6.44
N GLU A 59 11.29 5.30 -6.40
CA GLU A 59 12.26 5.13 -5.33
C GLU A 59 11.76 5.54 -3.93
N SER A 60 10.75 6.41 -3.88
CA SER A 60 10.10 6.87 -2.66
C SER A 60 9.03 5.91 -2.13
N ILE A 61 8.74 4.81 -2.81
CA ILE A 61 7.64 3.90 -2.48
C ILE A 61 8.18 2.50 -2.20
N PHE A 62 7.81 1.97 -1.04
CA PHE A 62 8.14 0.63 -0.60
C PHE A 62 6.86 -0.17 -0.42
N VAL A 63 6.86 -1.42 -0.87
CA VAL A 63 5.69 -2.29 -0.85
C VAL A 63 6.06 -3.63 -0.24
N ARG A 64 5.17 -4.13 0.62
CA ARG A 64 5.20 -5.48 1.17
C ARG A 64 3.91 -6.22 0.80
N VAL A 65 4.07 -7.44 0.34
CA VAL A 65 2.97 -8.36 0.02
C VAL A 65 3.05 -9.62 0.88
N TYR A 66 1.94 -10.35 0.97
CA TYR A 66 1.81 -11.51 1.85
C TYR A 66 1.53 -12.79 1.07
N GLU A 67 2.34 -13.81 1.27
CA GLU A 67 2.25 -15.08 0.53
C GLU A 67 0.94 -15.84 0.80
N GLU A 68 0.43 -15.77 2.05
CA GLU A 68 -0.79 -16.47 2.48
C GLU A 68 -2.09 -15.68 2.21
N ARG A 69 -1.94 -14.40 1.87
CA ARG A 69 -3.00 -13.42 1.65
C ARG A 69 -2.59 -12.48 0.53
N VAL A 70 -2.64 -13.00 -0.69
CA VAL A 70 -2.33 -12.24 -1.91
C VAL A 70 -3.20 -11.00 -2.07
N ASP A 71 -4.35 -10.95 -1.40
CA ASP A 71 -5.29 -9.84 -1.37
C ASP A 71 -4.95 -8.74 -0.36
N LEU A 72 -3.84 -8.87 0.38
CA LEU A 72 -3.36 -7.87 1.33
C LEU A 72 -2.01 -7.32 0.90
N MET A 73 -1.80 -6.05 1.22
CA MET A 73 -0.57 -5.33 0.90
C MET A 73 -0.37 -4.17 1.86
N ARG A 74 0.89 -3.86 2.16
CA ARG A 74 1.28 -2.63 2.85
C ARG A 74 2.20 -1.83 1.96
N ALA A 75 1.95 -0.53 1.86
CA ALA A 75 2.84 0.42 1.22
C ALA A 75 3.38 1.42 2.25
N VAL A 76 4.60 1.89 2.02
CA VAL A 76 5.20 3.03 2.70
C VAL A 76 5.61 4.03 1.64
N ILE A 77 5.16 5.27 1.79
CA ILE A 77 5.52 6.37 0.91
C ILE A 77 6.39 7.34 1.70
N ILE A 78 7.54 7.69 1.15
CA ILE A 78 8.42 8.72 1.67
C ILE A 78 7.94 10.06 1.13
N GLY A 79 7.63 11.00 2.03
CA GLY A 79 7.14 12.31 1.64
C GLY A 79 8.16 13.10 0.83
N ALA A 80 7.68 13.72 -0.25
CA ALA A 80 8.51 14.35 -1.27
C ALA A 80 9.27 15.57 -0.75
N GLN A 81 10.46 15.79 -1.32
CA GLN A 81 11.27 16.97 -1.08
C GLN A 81 10.51 18.25 -1.45
N GLY A 82 10.68 19.30 -0.64
CA GLY A 82 10.02 20.59 -0.86
C GLY A 82 8.57 20.66 -0.39
N THR A 83 8.03 19.58 0.18
CA THR A 83 6.73 19.57 0.85
C THR A 83 6.88 19.58 2.38
N PRO A 84 5.84 19.95 3.14
CA PRO A 84 5.83 19.77 4.61
C PRO A 84 6.00 18.31 5.06
N TYR A 85 5.88 17.36 4.13
CA TYR A 85 5.97 15.92 4.37
C TYR A 85 7.38 15.36 4.14
N HIS A 86 8.34 16.19 3.72
CA HIS A 86 9.68 15.76 3.32
C HIS A 86 10.32 14.81 4.34
N ASN A 87 10.74 13.62 3.88
CA ASN A 87 11.33 12.52 4.67
C ASN A 87 10.39 11.91 5.72
N GLY A 88 9.12 12.30 5.76
CA GLY A 88 8.09 11.63 6.54
C GLY A 88 7.78 10.26 5.94
N LEU A 89 7.51 9.29 6.80
CA LEU A 89 7.10 7.93 6.40
C LEU A 89 5.59 7.77 6.60
N PHE A 90 4.88 7.49 5.52
CA PHE A 90 3.43 7.33 5.52
C PHE A 90 3.08 5.88 5.21
N PHE A 91 2.42 5.20 6.14
CA PHE A 91 2.07 3.78 5.99
C PHE A 91 0.63 3.64 5.52
N PHE A 92 0.43 2.76 4.53
CA PHE A 92 -0.87 2.46 3.95
C PHE A 92 -1.09 0.96 3.92
N ASP A 93 -2.22 0.51 4.46
CA ASP A 93 -2.70 -0.85 4.31
C ASP A 93 -3.72 -0.91 3.19
N ILE A 94 -3.64 -1.96 2.38
CA ILE A 94 -4.43 -2.14 1.16
C ILE A 94 -5.05 -3.54 1.19
N SER A 95 -6.34 -3.63 0.85
CA SER A 95 -7.08 -4.88 0.72
C SER A 95 -7.80 -4.91 -0.62
N PHE A 96 -7.54 -5.94 -1.41
CA PHE A 96 -8.22 -6.17 -2.68
C PHE A 96 -9.52 -6.95 -2.47
N PRO A 97 -10.62 -6.57 -3.14
CA PRO A 97 -11.89 -7.26 -3.01
C PRO A 97 -11.94 -8.54 -3.89
N ASN A 98 -12.92 -9.40 -3.64
CA ASN A 98 -13.06 -10.68 -4.35
C ASN A 98 -13.50 -10.54 -5.82
N ASP A 99 -13.96 -9.37 -6.21
CA ASP A 99 -14.37 -9.00 -7.56
C ASP A 99 -13.36 -8.08 -8.27
N TYR A 100 -12.15 -7.91 -7.72
CA TYR A 100 -11.08 -7.15 -8.37
C TYR A 100 -10.80 -7.69 -9.79
N PRO A 101 -10.58 -6.82 -10.82
CA PRO A 101 -10.45 -5.37 -10.77
C PRO A 101 -11.76 -4.61 -10.98
N ASN A 102 -12.94 -5.24 -10.90
CA ASN A 102 -14.20 -4.51 -11.13
C ASN A 102 -14.47 -3.46 -10.04
N THR A 103 -14.14 -3.80 -8.79
CA THR A 103 -14.17 -2.89 -7.65
C THR A 103 -12.73 -2.49 -7.27
N PRO A 104 -12.47 -1.20 -7.00
CA PRO A 104 -11.14 -0.74 -6.57
C PRO A 104 -10.72 -1.36 -5.23
N PRO A 105 -9.41 -1.41 -4.94
CA PRO A 105 -8.92 -1.86 -3.66
C PRO A 105 -9.29 -0.85 -2.55
N SER A 106 -9.49 -1.35 -1.34
CA SER A 106 -9.67 -0.51 -0.15
C SER A 106 -8.32 -0.10 0.42
N VAL A 107 -8.12 1.19 0.67
CA VAL A 107 -6.89 1.75 1.25
C VAL A 107 -7.16 2.28 2.65
N HIS A 108 -6.17 2.17 3.54
CA HIS A 108 -6.20 2.74 4.88
C HIS A 108 -4.87 3.37 5.23
N TYR A 109 -4.92 4.66 5.58
CA TYR A 109 -3.77 5.40 6.05
C TYR A 109 -3.58 5.25 7.56
N HIS A 110 -2.36 4.93 8.01
CA HIS A 110 -2.00 4.92 9.42
C HIS A 110 -1.78 6.35 9.92
N SER A 111 -2.87 6.99 10.34
CA SER A 111 -2.89 8.39 10.76
C SER A 111 -2.31 8.64 12.15
N TYR A 112 -2.31 7.63 13.02
CA TYR A 112 -2.00 7.77 14.45
C TYR A 112 -2.80 8.90 15.13
N GLY A 113 -4.02 9.18 14.65
CA GLY A 113 -4.90 10.23 15.15
C GLY A 113 -4.62 11.63 14.60
N LEU A 114 -3.67 11.78 13.67
CA LEU A 114 -3.32 13.06 13.05
C LEU A 114 -4.08 13.28 11.75
N ARG A 115 -4.48 14.53 11.48
CA ARG A 115 -5.00 14.96 10.17
C ARG A 115 -3.92 15.77 9.45
N LEU A 116 -3.06 15.06 8.72
CA LEU A 116 -1.89 15.67 8.08
C LEU A 116 -2.22 16.35 6.74
N ASN A 117 -3.23 15.86 6.02
CA ASN A 117 -3.62 16.37 4.71
C ASN A 117 -5.16 16.37 4.59
N PRO A 118 -5.79 17.30 3.86
CA PRO A 118 -7.23 17.28 3.61
C PRO A 118 -7.77 15.94 3.08
N ASN A 119 -6.98 15.22 2.28
CA ASN A 119 -7.30 13.92 1.70
C ASN A 119 -6.90 12.73 2.60
N LEU A 120 -6.13 12.95 3.67
CA LEU A 120 -5.70 11.92 4.64
C LEU A 120 -6.32 12.19 6.00
N TYR A 121 -7.37 11.44 6.31
CA TYR A 121 -8.21 11.68 7.48
C TYR A 121 -7.61 11.06 8.74
N TRP A 122 -7.96 11.62 9.88
CA TRP A 122 -7.52 11.14 11.21
C TRP A 122 -7.98 9.72 11.52
N ASN A 123 -9.04 9.22 10.87
CA ASN A 123 -9.53 7.85 11.00
C ASN A 123 -8.92 6.90 9.96
N GLY A 124 -7.91 7.35 9.21
CA GLY A 124 -7.21 6.59 8.17
C GLY A 124 -7.99 6.43 6.87
N TYR A 125 -9.03 7.23 6.64
CA TYR A 125 -9.70 7.33 5.35
C TYR A 125 -8.84 8.13 4.36
N VAL A 126 -8.78 7.66 3.11
CA VAL A 126 -8.00 8.27 2.02
C VAL A 126 -8.96 8.68 0.91
N CYS A 127 -8.95 9.95 0.54
CA CYS A 127 -9.77 10.51 -0.53
C CYS A 127 -9.01 10.60 -1.84
N LEU A 128 -9.36 9.72 -2.79
CA LEU A 128 -8.87 9.69 -4.16
C LEU A 128 -10.02 9.37 -5.13
N SER A 129 -10.05 10.05 -6.27
CA SER A 129 -10.97 9.78 -7.38
C SER A 129 -10.83 8.34 -7.88
N LEU A 130 -9.59 7.86 -8.04
CA LEU A 130 -9.26 6.49 -8.42
C LEU A 130 -9.76 5.42 -7.44
N LEU A 131 -10.07 5.78 -6.19
CA LEU A 131 -10.64 4.87 -5.21
C LEU A 131 -12.17 5.02 -5.08
N ASN A 132 -12.79 5.82 -5.95
CA ASN A 132 -14.20 6.22 -5.87
C ASN A 132 -14.57 6.83 -4.49
N THR A 133 -13.61 7.46 -3.82
CA THR A 133 -13.79 8.10 -2.50
C THR A 133 -13.87 9.63 -2.61
N TRP A 134 -13.69 10.17 -3.81
CA TRP A 134 -13.84 11.58 -4.11
C TRP A 134 -14.85 11.77 -5.25
N ASN A 135 -15.99 12.38 -4.94
CA ASN A 135 -17.14 12.43 -5.86
C ASN A 135 -17.11 13.59 -6.86
N TYR A 136 -16.15 14.51 -6.73
CA TYR A 136 -16.04 15.71 -7.56
C TYR A 136 -14.84 15.57 -8.52
N CYS A 137 -14.94 14.60 -9.45
CA CYS A 137 -13.91 14.27 -10.44
C CYS A 137 -14.54 13.86 -11.78
N GLU A 138 -13.77 13.97 -12.85
CA GLU A 138 -14.19 13.51 -14.18
C GLU A 138 -14.30 11.97 -14.22
N GLU A 139 -15.11 11.42 -15.12
CA GLU A 139 -15.26 9.95 -15.23
C GLU A 139 -13.95 9.24 -15.62
N THR A 140 -13.07 9.94 -16.34
CA THR A 140 -11.73 9.49 -16.72
C THR A 140 -10.77 9.37 -15.53
N GLU A 141 -11.06 10.05 -14.43
CA GLU A 141 -10.25 10.04 -13.20
C GLU A 141 -10.71 8.98 -12.19
N LYS A 142 -11.83 8.31 -12.47
CA LYS A 142 -12.37 7.23 -11.63
C LYS A 142 -11.69 5.90 -11.95
N TRP A 143 -11.90 4.93 -11.07
CA TRP A 143 -11.39 3.58 -11.27
C TRP A 143 -11.93 2.96 -12.57
N ASN A 144 -11.02 2.60 -13.47
CA ASN A 144 -11.30 1.83 -14.68
C ASN A 144 -10.77 0.40 -14.52
N PRO A 145 -11.62 -0.63 -14.41
CA PRO A 145 -11.20 -2.02 -14.26
C PRO A 145 -10.25 -2.55 -15.34
N ALA A 146 -10.25 -1.94 -16.54
CA ALA A 146 -9.42 -2.37 -17.66
C ALA A 146 -8.02 -1.72 -17.68
N GLU A 147 -7.87 -0.54 -17.07
CA GLU A 147 -6.68 0.31 -17.22
C GLU A 147 -6.04 0.73 -15.89
N SER A 148 -6.85 0.85 -14.83
CA SER A 148 -6.37 1.30 -13.53
C SER A 148 -5.54 0.22 -12.84
N THR A 149 -4.48 0.66 -12.16
CA THR A 149 -3.52 -0.19 -11.46
C THR A 149 -3.29 0.29 -10.04
N ILE A 150 -2.82 -0.60 -9.16
CA ILE A 150 -2.45 -0.20 -7.80
C ILE A 150 -1.27 0.78 -7.81
N LEU A 151 -0.38 0.68 -8.80
CA LEU A 151 0.74 1.60 -8.94
C LEU A 151 0.26 3.04 -9.14
N GLN A 152 -0.76 3.26 -9.99
CA GLN A 152 -1.35 4.59 -10.17
C GLN A 152 -1.93 5.12 -8.87
N VAL A 153 -2.64 4.29 -8.10
CA VAL A 153 -3.15 4.69 -6.78
C VAL A 153 -2.01 5.14 -5.87
N LEU A 154 -0.92 4.38 -5.78
CA LEU A 154 0.23 4.73 -4.94
C LEU A 154 0.92 6.03 -5.38
N VAL A 155 0.99 6.30 -6.68
CA VAL A 155 1.59 7.52 -7.23
C VAL A 155 0.67 8.73 -7.08
N SER A 156 -0.64 8.52 -7.00
CA SER A 156 -1.63 9.59 -6.78
C SER A 156 -1.78 10.01 -5.31
N ILE A 157 -1.26 9.23 -4.36
CA ILE A 157 -1.19 9.59 -2.93
C ILE A 157 -0.06 10.60 -2.71
#